data_AF-A0A1Y2B801-F1
#
_entry.id   AF-A0A1Y2B801-F1
#
_cell.length_a   1.000
_cell.length_b   1.000
_cell.length_c   1.000
_cell.angle_alpha   90.00
_cell.angle_beta   90.00
_cell.angle_gamma   90.00
#
_symmetry.space_group_name_H-M   'P 1'
#
loop_
_entity.id
_entity.type
_entity.pdbx_description
1 polymer ?
#
loop_
_entity_poly.entity_id
_entity_poly.type
_entity_poly.pdbx_seq_one_letter_code
_entity_poly.pdbx_strand_id
1 'polypeptide(L)'
;MTNKRPSTTSSAAPSKKRAPPSEETGTSSGGPGSLDVAIPSEATPAQILSMAKHELSLSFSLSPESNSNSNSNADFDDVRAVAQKLLEETIAKLESANPVLETDDFAAAAAESESDVTTYSDAAVELAALVGLDELARRILGALKALEAANPDLAFVRGRAAVEVLAIENKLNLRSVPKEDFDQEEDDEDDNDEELDENHQESEEETRKRMDQVELLQSARSSFITSISLLKKEANEFTLRQVSIAQLLRSYALAVRHSDRKSPIPVSILTFALSIVNTPFDPAAPLIPDQTSQDSLSSTKASLLYYLARFRAAGGDEEGATQDIKECIRAFSFVVDDELRNQEMVGQAYLFLSTVTPNDTLAIAAYSKGTALLRAVLASDPLKKSLKAQLEQLGATSDEADEEEELLDEDGNVFDLEAEIERDEDDGRSDEDDDDDEDDGEDEEGDEDWEEDD
;
A
#
# COMPACT_ATOMS: atom_id res chain seq x y z
N MET A 1 50.32 49.92 1.29
CA MET A 1 49.33 50.82 0.64
C MET A 1 48.03 50.66 1.39
N THR A 2 47.77 51.56 2.33
CA THR A 2 46.61 51.55 3.23
C THR A 2 46.02 52.96 3.23
N ASN A 3 44.72 53.09 2.96
CA ASN A 3 43.87 54.21 3.35
C ASN A 3 42.41 53.82 3.06
N LYS A 4 41.60 53.57 4.09
CA LYS A 4 40.80 54.54 4.87
C LYS A 4 39.62 55.14 4.07
N ARG A 5 38.42 54.63 4.37
CA ARG A 5 37.16 55.41 4.48
C ARG A 5 37.23 56.25 5.78
N PRO A 6 36.53 57.40 5.95
CA PRO A 6 35.05 57.43 6.08
C PRO A 6 34.29 58.76 5.78
N SER A 7 32.96 58.68 5.98
CA SER A 7 31.97 59.68 6.44
C SER A 7 31.15 60.57 5.48
N THR A 8 29.86 60.20 5.38
CA THR A 8 28.58 60.95 5.50
C THR A 8 28.48 62.47 5.26
N THR A 9 27.46 62.90 4.49
CA THR A 9 26.47 63.94 4.86
C THR A 9 25.20 63.86 4.00
N SER A 10 24.07 64.21 4.63
CA SER A 10 22.65 64.18 4.23
C SER A 10 22.16 65.35 3.35
N SER A 11 20.86 65.29 2.95
CA SER A 11 19.91 66.39 2.58
C SER A 11 19.46 66.32 1.11
N ALA A 12 18.21 66.48 0.67
CA ALA A 12 16.87 66.75 1.24
C ALA A 12 15.79 66.40 0.18
N ALA A 13 14.55 66.24 0.64
CA ALA A 13 13.32 65.96 -0.12
C ALA A 13 12.94 67.05 -1.16
N PRO A 14 11.91 66.79 -2.01
CA PRO A 14 10.64 67.46 -1.69
C PRO A 14 9.36 66.64 -1.91
N SER A 15 8.40 66.97 -1.04
CA SER A 15 6.97 66.68 -1.02
C SER A 15 6.19 67.05 -2.29
N LYS A 16 5.09 66.33 -2.57
CA LYS A 16 3.77 66.94 -2.86
C LYS A 16 2.59 65.94 -2.84
N LYS A 17 1.67 66.24 -1.91
CA LYS A 17 0.19 66.26 -2.00
C LYS A 17 -0.60 64.95 -2.10
N ARG A 18 -1.40 64.78 -1.04
CA ARG A 18 -2.48 63.83 -0.77
C ARG A 18 -3.84 64.50 -1.02
N ALA A 19 -4.81 63.78 -1.58
CA ALA A 19 -6.27 63.92 -1.38
C ALA A 19 -6.99 62.68 -2.02
N PRO A 20 -8.27 62.38 -1.72
CA PRO A 20 -8.73 61.56 -0.58
C PRO A 20 -9.52 60.30 -1.07
N PRO A 21 -10.13 59.47 -0.18
CA PRO A 21 -10.53 58.10 -0.49
C PRO A 21 -11.92 58.00 -1.10
N SER A 22 -12.14 56.99 -1.93
CA SER A 22 -13.46 56.52 -2.35
C SER A 22 -13.80 55.25 -1.57
N GLU A 23 -14.81 55.37 -0.69
CA GLU A 23 -15.55 54.25 -0.13
C GLU A 23 -16.40 53.60 -1.22
N GLU A 24 -16.24 52.30 -1.46
CA GLU A 24 -17.34 51.44 -1.92
C GLU A 24 -17.27 50.11 -1.16
N THR A 25 -18.12 50.06 -0.13
CA THR A 25 -18.88 48.92 0.39
C THR A 25 -18.61 47.54 -0.25
N GLY A 26 -17.85 46.72 0.46
CA GLY A 26 -17.92 45.25 0.37
C GLY A 26 -18.45 44.71 1.69
N THR A 27 -19.69 44.26 1.70
CA THR A 27 -20.33 43.54 2.81
C THR A 27 -19.58 42.25 3.09
N SER A 28 -18.80 42.21 4.17
CA SER A 28 -18.31 40.95 4.73
C SER A 28 -19.40 40.33 5.60
N SER A 29 -20.14 39.38 5.03
CA SER A 29 -20.83 38.37 5.83
C SER A 29 -19.85 37.24 6.09
N GLY A 30 -19.26 37.23 7.29
CA GLY A 30 -18.39 36.16 7.75
C GLY A 30 -19.16 34.83 7.83
N GLY A 31 -18.79 33.91 6.95
CA GLY A 31 -18.93 32.46 7.15
C GLY A 31 -17.54 31.86 7.39
N PRO A 32 -17.45 30.66 7.99
CA PRO A 32 -16.17 30.05 8.32
C PRO A 32 -15.41 29.69 7.04
N GLY A 33 -14.19 30.24 6.91
CA GLY A 33 -13.08 29.81 6.04
C GLY A 33 -13.40 29.36 4.61
N SER A 34 -13.55 30.27 3.65
CA SER A 34 -13.25 29.90 2.25
C SER A 34 -11.73 29.92 2.07
N LEU A 35 -11.13 28.74 2.02
CA LEU A 35 -9.81 28.58 1.43
C LEU A 35 -9.96 28.87 -0.08
N ASP A 36 -9.62 30.10 -0.47
CA ASP A 36 -9.60 30.54 -1.86
C ASP A 36 -8.28 30.09 -2.50
N VAL A 37 -8.35 28.97 -3.21
CA VAL A 37 -7.24 28.49 -4.05
C VAL A 37 -7.25 29.31 -5.33
N ALA A 38 -6.22 30.10 -5.57
CA ALA A 38 -6.11 30.92 -6.77
C ALA A 38 -5.75 30.02 -7.97
N ILE A 39 -6.75 29.53 -8.69
CA ILE A 39 -6.57 28.78 -9.94
C ILE A 39 -6.41 29.79 -11.08
N PRO A 40 -5.30 29.78 -11.84
CA PRO A 40 -5.15 30.63 -13.00
C PRO A 40 -6.29 30.37 -14.00
N SER A 41 -6.92 31.42 -14.52
CA SER A 41 -8.04 31.28 -15.47
C SER A 41 -7.66 30.53 -16.75
N GLU A 42 -6.37 30.56 -17.11
CA GLU A 42 -5.80 29.87 -18.28
C GLU A 42 -5.29 28.45 -17.98
N ALA A 43 -5.37 27.98 -16.72
CA ALA A 43 -4.89 26.65 -16.36
C ALA A 43 -5.74 25.56 -17.04
N THR A 44 -5.05 24.61 -17.69
CA THR A 44 -5.69 23.45 -18.32
C THR A 44 -6.17 22.45 -17.28
N PRO A 45 -7.16 21.59 -17.58
CA PRO A 45 -7.60 20.55 -16.64
C PRO A 45 -6.46 19.66 -16.12
N ALA A 46 -5.53 19.26 -16.98
CA ALA A 46 -4.37 18.46 -16.59
C ALA A 46 -3.43 19.21 -15.61
N GLN A 47 -3.28 20.53 -15.74
CA GLN A 47 -2.49 21.35 -14.82
C GLN A 47 -3.16 21.45 -13.44
N ILE A 48 -4.49 21.61 -13.43
CA ILE A 48 -5.26 21.68 -12.18
C ILE A 48 -5.25 20.33 -11.46
N LEU A 49 -5.39 19.22 -12.21
CA LEU A 49 -5.22 17.87 -11.67
C LEU A 49 -3.83 17.65 -11.06
N SER A 50 -2.78 18.13 -11.72
CA SER A 50 -1.42 18.05 -11.19
C SER A 50 -1.26 18.82 -9.88
N MET A 51 -1.86 20.02 -9.78
CA MET A 51 -1.92 20.78 -8.53
C MET A 51 -2.68 20.00 -7.44
N ALA A 52 -3.83 19.40 -7.78
CA ALA A 52 -4.59 18.58 -6.83
C ALA A 52 -3.78 17.39 -6.31
N LYS A 53 -3.09 16.66 -7.20
CA LYS A 53 -2.22 15.52 -6.84
C LYS A 53 -1.05 15.96 -5.97
N HIS A 54 -0.51 17.15 -6.18
CA HIS A 54 0.53 17.71 -5.32
C HIS A 54 0.00 18.03 -3.92
N GLU A 55 -1.17 18.65 -3.80
CA GLU A 55 -1.79 18.91 -2.49
C GLU A 55 -2.11 17.59 -1.75
N LEU A 56 -2.60 16.58 -2.48
CA LEU A 56 -2.79 15.23 -1.94
C LEU A 56 -1.48 14.63 -1.41
N SER A 57 -0.38 14.74 -2.15
CA SER A 57 0.92 14.20 -1.69
C SER A 57 1.42 14.91 -0.43
N LEU A 58 1.20 16.23 -0.32
CA LEU A 58 1.46 16.99 0.90
C LEU A 58 0.59 16.51 2.08
N SER A 59 -0.69 16.20 1.85
CA SER A 59 -1.56 15.69 2.91
C SER A 59 -1.04 14.37 3.51
N PHE A 60 -0.49 13.47 2.69
CA PHE A 60 0.12 12.22 3.17
C PHE A 60 1.36 12.47 4.03
N SER A 61 2.13 13.52 3.76
CA SER A 61 3.27 13.92 4.58
C SER A 61 2.87 14.54 5.94
N LEU A 62 1.65 15.04 6.04
CA LEU A 62 1.08 15.71 7.23
C LEU A 62 0.14 14.81 8.05
N SER A 63 0.06 13.51 7.72
CA SER A 63 -0.90 12.57 8.30
C SER A 63 -0.93 12.63 9.84
N PRO A 64 -2.11 12.65 10.49
CA PRO A 64 -2.25 12.80 11.94
C PRO A 64 -1.57 11.70 12.76
N GLU A 65 -1.28 10.54 12.17
CA GLU A 65 -0.59 9.44 12.85
C GLU A 65 0.89 9.75 13.15
N SER A 66 1.51 10.73 12.47
CA SER A 66 2.91 11.09 12.65
C SER A 66 3.14 12.36 13.49
N ASN A 67 2.09 13.11 13.84
CA ASN A 67 2.24 14.38 14.57
C ASN A 67 1.18 14.57 15.68
N SER A 68 1.61 14.52 16.93
CA SER A 68 0.79 14.73 18.14
C SER A 68 0.35 16.19 18.39
N ASN A 69 0.43 17.06 17.38
CA ASN A 69 0.23 18.49 17.54
C ASN A 69 -1.16 18.90 17.03
N SER A 70 -2.03 19.46 17.88
CA SER A 70 -3.42 19.81 17.52
C SER A 70 -3.56 20.79 16.35
N ASN A 71 -2.49 21.51 15.97
CA ASN A 71 -2.48 22.39 14.80
C ASN A 71 -2.35 21.63 13.47
N SER A 72 -1.70 20.46 13.43
CA SER A 72 -1.49 19.72 12.16
C SER A 72 -2.76 19.09 11.61
N ASN A 73 -3.76 18.84 12.46
CA ASN A 73 -5.06 18.33 11.98
C ASN A 73 -5.83 19.39 11.19
N ALA A 74 -5.77 20.66 11.61
CA ALA A 74 -6.37 21.76 10.85
C ALA A 74 -5.64 21.95 9.51
N ASP A 75 -4.30 21.90 9.52
CA ASP A 75 -3.52 21.98 8.28
C ASP A 75 -3.80 20.80 7.33
N PHE A 76 -4.01 19.59 7.86
CA PHE A 76 -4.38 18.39 7.08
C PHE A 76 -5.77 18.52 6.45
N ASP A 77 -6.78 18.94 7.22
CA ASP A 77 -8.13 19.12 6.71
C ASP A 77 -8.21 20.27 5.68
N ASP A 78 -7.43 21.34 5.87
CA ASP A 78 -7.32 22.45 4.93
C ASP A 78 -6.70 22.01 3.60
N VAL A 79 -5.59 21.26 3.62
CA VAL A 79 -4.96 20.70 2.40
C VAL A 79 -5.91 19.75 1.67
N ARG A 80 -6.66 18.93 2.42
CA ARG A 80 -7.65 18.02 1.85
C ARG A 80 -8.80 18.77 1.17
N ALA A 81 -9.30 19.84 1.78
CA ALA A 81 -10.35 20.68 1.22
C ALA A 81 -9.88 21.43 -0.04
N VAL A 82 -8.62 21.86 -0.07
CA VAL A 82 -7.97 22.45 -1.24
C VAL A 82 -7.89 21.45 -2.39
N ALA A 83 -7.40 20.24 -2.13
CA ALA A 83 -7.33 19.17 -3.12
C ALA A 83 -8.71 18.83 -3.69
N GLN A 84 -9.72 18.70 -2.83
CA GLN A 84 -11.11 18.44 -3.24
C GLN A 84 -11.61 19.51 -4.22
N LYS A 85 -11.47 20.80 -3.90
CA LYS A 85 -11.90 21.90 -4.79
C LYS A 85 -11.19 21.88 -6.14
N LEU A 86 -9.89 21.59 -6.15
CA LEU A 86 -9.12 21.50 -7.40
C LEU A 86 -9.62 20.36 -8.30
N LEU A 87 -10.01 19.23 -7.71
CA LEU A 87 -10.58 18.10 -8.45
C LEU A 87 -11.97 18.40 -8.99
N GLU A 88 -12.84 19.01 -8.18
CA GLU A 88 -14.17 19.48 -8.61
C GLU A 88 -14.06 20.48 -9.78
N GLU A 89 -13.13 21.44 -9.71
CA GLU A 89 -12.89 22.40 -10.79
C GLU A 89 -12.33 21.71 -12.05
N THR A 90 -11.47 20.70 -11.89
CA THR A 90 -10.94 19.92 -13.01
C THR A 90 -12.08 19.22 -13.77
N ILE A 91 -12.96 18.55 -13.04
CA ILE A 91 -14.15 17.86 -13.57
C ILE A 91 -15.07 18.86 -14.25
N ALA A 92 -15.43 19.97 -13.58
CA ALA A 92 -16.33 20.98 -14.13
C ALA A 92 -15.78 21.62 -15.42
N LYS A 93 -14.47 21.89 -15.48
CA LYS A 93 -13.83 22.40 -16.70
C LYS A 93 -13.90 21.38 -17.84
N LEU A 94 -13.67 20.10 -17.56
CA LEU A 94 -13.76 19.05 -18.57
C LEU A 94 -15.20 18.87 -19.08
N GLU A 95 -16.19 18.86 -18.19
CA GLU A 95 -17.62 18.77 -18.57
C GLU A 95 -18.06 19.99 -19.39
N SER A 96 -17.57 21.19 -19.05
CA SER A 96 -17.86 22.40 -19.83
C SER A 96 -17.22 22.39 -21.23
N ALA A 97 -16.04 21.75 -21.37
CA ALA A 97 -15.32 21.66 -22.63
C ALA A 97 -15.82 20.50 -23.50
N ASN A 98 -16.28 19.41 -22.87
CA ASN A 98 -16.84 18.23 -23.50
C ASN A 98 -18.14 17.83 -22.77
N PRO A 99 -19.30 18.39 -23.18
CA PRO A 99 -20.59 18.11 -22.54
C PRO A 99 -21.03 16.65 -22.63
N VAL A 100 -20.41 15.85 -23.51
CA VAL A 100 -20.69 14.41 -23.61
C VAL A 100 -20.28 13.69 -22.32
N LEU A 101 -19.27 14.20 -21.60
CA LEU A 101 -18.87 13.71 -20.28
C LEU A 101 -19.99 13.86 -19.24
N GLU A 102 -20.84 14.89 -19.34
CA GLU A 102 -21.97 15.10 -18.42
C GLU A 102 -23.11 14.10 -18.67
N THR A 103 -23.19 13.55 -19.88
CA THR A 103 -24.23 12.60 -20.29
C THR A 103 -23.88 11.13 -20.03
N ASP A 104 -22.73 10.86 -19.41
CA ASP A 104 -22.19 9.53 -19.14
C ASP A 104 -21.95 8.67 -20.41
N ASP A 105 -21.97 9.25 -21.62
CA ASP A 105 -21.62 8.57 -22.88
C ASP A 105 -20.11 8.64 -23.16
N PHE A 106 -19.35 7.98 -22.28
CA PHE A 106 -17.89 8.04 -22.31
C PHE A 106 -17.27 7.40 -23.57
N ALA A 107 -17.99 6.54 -24.28
CA ALA A 107 -17.54 6.01 -25.56
C ALA A 107 -17.53 7.10 -26.64
N ALA A 108 -18.57 7.93 -26.69
CA ALA A 108 -18.62 9.09 -27.57
C ALA A 108 -17.61 10.17 -27.13
N ALA A 109 -17.48 10.44 -25.83
CA ALA A 109 -16.50 11.39 -25.32
C ALA A 109 -15.04 10.98 -25.63
N ALA A 110 -14.73 9.69 -25.52
CA ALA A 110 -13.41 9.15 -25.85
C ALA A 110 -13.08 9.23 -27.34
N ALA A 111 -14.08 9.08 -28.20
CA ALA A 111 -13.92 9.28 -29.64
C ALA A 111 -13.59 10.75 -30.00
N GLU A 112 -14.02 11.70 -29.17
CA GLU A 112 -13.72 13.12 -29.35
C GLU A 112 -12.36 13.52 -28.76
N SER A 113 -12.05 13.08 -27.54
CA SER A 113 -10.81 13.44 -26.85
C SER A 113 -10.45 12.43 -25.75
N GLU A 114 -9.55 11.50 -26.08
CA GLU A 114 -9.10 10.49 -25.13
C GLU A 114 -8.36 11.09 -23.91
N SER A 115 -7.59 12.16 -24.10
CA SER A 115 -6.86 12.80 -23.00
C SER A 115 -7.82 13.42 -21.99
N ASP A 116 -8.97 13.94 -22.45
CA ASP A 116 -9.96 14.56 -21.58
C ASP A 116 -10.68 13.50 -20.75
N VAL A 117 -11.06 12.36 -21.35
CA VAL A 117 -11.65 11.24 -20.60
C VAL A 117 -10.65 10.66 -19.59
N THR A 118 -9.36 10.58 -19.95
CA THR A 118 -8.31 10.12 -19.03
C THR A 118 -8.15 11.06 -17.84
N THR A 119 -8.06 12.37 -18.11
CA THR A 119 -7.93 13.40 -17.08
C THR A 119 -9.17 13.45 -16.19
N TYR A 120 -10.36 13.29 -16.79
CA TYR A 120 -11.63 13.22 -16.09
C TYR A 120 -11.67 12.01 -15.15
N SER A 121 -11.33 10.83 -15.68
CA SER A 121 -11.32 9.59 -14.91
C SER A 121 -10.35 9.67 -13.74
N ASP A 122 -9.13 10.17 -13.97
CA ASP A 122 -8.16 10.39 -12.90
C ASP A 122 -8.69 11.36 -11.83
N ALA A 123 -9.22 12.52 -12.23
CA ALA A 123 -9.74 13.51 -11.30
C ALA A 123 -10.93 12.97 -10.49
N ALA A 124 -11.83 12.24 -11.15
CA ALA A 124 -12.98 11.61 -10.52
C ALA A 124 -12.56 10.52 -9.54
N VAL A 125 -11.54 9.70 -9.86
CA VAL A 125 -11.00 8.68 -8.94
C VAL A 125 -10.41 9.33 -7.69
N GLU A 126 -9.58 10.38 -7.83
CA GLU A 126 -9.04 11.10 -6.68
C GLU A 126 -10.16 11.74 -5.84
N LEU A 127 -11.19 12.30 -6.48
CA LEU A 127 -12.32 12.94 -5.80
C LEU A 127 -13.17 11.90 -5.05
N ALA A 128 -13.41 10.74 -5.66
CA ALA A 128 -14.11 9.63 -5.03
C ALA A 128 -13.38 9.12 -3.79
N ALA A 129 -12.05 8.98 -3.87
CA ALA A 129 -11.21 8.59 -2.73
C ALA A 129 -11.29 9.62 -1.57
N LEU A 130 -11.43 10.91 -1.90
CA LEU A 130 -11.53 12.00 -0.92
C LEU A 130 -12.90 12.12 -0.26
N VAL A 131 -13.99 12.04 -1.03
CA VAL A 131 -15.35 12.39 -0.58
C VAL A 131 -16.23 11.16 -0.33
N GLY A 132 -15.85 9.98 -0.82
CA GLY A 132 -16.57 8.72 -0.59
C GLY A 132 -17.94 8.67 -1.28
N LEU A 133 -18.06 9.25 -2.47
CA LEU A 133 -19.33 9.37 -3.19
C LEU A 133 -19.61 8.14 -4.07
N ASP A 134 -20.63 7.37 -3.69
CA ASP A 134 -21.14 6.19 -4.42
C ASP A 134 -21.50 6.45 -5.88
N GLU A 135 -22.10 7.60 -6.14
CA GLU A 135 -22.61 7.96 -7.46
C GLU A 135 -21.47 8.32 -8.42
N LEU A 136 -20.40 8.93 -7.89
CA LEU A 136 -19.18 9.23 -8.64
C LEU A 136 -18.41 7.94 -8.97
N ALA A 137 -18.29 7.02 -8.00
CA ALA A 137 -17.62 5.72 -8.15
C ALA A 137 -18.28 4.85 -9.24
N ARG A 138 -19.62 4.79 -9.29
CA ARG A 138 -20.35 4.06 -10.35
C ARG A 138 -20.24 4.73 -11.72
N ARG A 139 -20.25 6.06 -11.80
CA ARG A 139 -20.00 6.79 -13.06
C ARG A 139 -18.59 6.56 -13.60
N ILE A 140 -17.59 6.57 -12.71
CA ILE A 140 -16.19 6.22 -13.03
C ILE A 140 -16.10 4.81 -13.61
N LEU A 141 -16.78 3.83 -13.00
CA LEU A 141 -16.81 2.46 -13.51
C LEU A 141 -17.45 2.34 -14.90
N GLY A 142 -18.55 3.05 -15.13
CA GLY A 142 -19.20 3.15 -16.45
C GLY A 142 -18.29 3.77 -17.50
N ALA A 143 -17.59 4.86 -17.14
CA ALA A 143 -16.63 5.55 -17.99
C ALA A 143 -15.46 4.64 -18.40
N LEU A 144 -14.95 3.89 -17.44
CA LEU A 144 -13.77 3.05 -17.62
C LEU A 144 -14.06 1.78 -18.41
N LYS A 145 -15.24 1.16 -18.23
CA LYS A 145 -15.72 0.04 -19.07
C LYS A 145 -15.95 0.48 -20.52
N ALA A 146 -16.45 1.70 -20.77
CA ALA A 146 -16.61 2.23 -22.12
C ALA A 146 -15.24 2.45 -22.83
N LEU A 147 -14.24 2.91 -22.06
CA LEU A 147 -12.86 3.03 -22.54
C LEU A 147 -12.18 1.68 -22.79
N GLU A 148 -12.62 0.61 -22.11
CA GLU A 148 -12.09 -0.77 -22.17
C GLU A 148 -12.05 -1.37 -23.57
N ALA A 149 -13.00 -0.95 -24.41
CA ALA A 149 -13.03 -1.34 -25.82
C ALA A 149 -12.05 -0.55 -26.72
N ALA A 150 -11.51 0.58 -26.26
CA ALA A 150 -10.87 1.58 -27.12
C ALA A 150 -9.36 1.73 -26.96
N ASN A 151 -8.81 1.69 -25.73
CA ASN A 151 -7.36 1.87 -25.52
C ASN A 151 -6.77 1.01 -24.38
N PRO A 152 -5.75 0.16 -24.63
CA PRO A 152 -5.04 -0.59 -23.59
C PRO A 152 -4.20 0.29 -22.64
N ASP A 153 -3.76 1.48 -23.05
CA ASP A 153 -2.89 2.37 -22.27
C ASP A 153 -3.54 2.87 -20.96
N LEU A 154 -4.87 2.81 -20.89
CA LEU A 154 -5.66 3.20 -19.71
C LEU A 154 -5.83 2.08 -18.68
N ALA A 155 -5.25 0.90 -18.90
CA ALA A 155 -5.45 -0.26 -18.04
C ALA A 155 -5.06 0.01 -16.57
N PHE A 156 -4.03 0.81 -16.30
CA PHE A 156 -3.70 1.14 -14.91
C PHE A 156 -4.78 1.97 -14.21
N VAL A 157 -5.32 2.98 -14.90
CA VAL A 157 -6.38 3.85 -14.36
C VAL A 157 -7.62 3.02 -14.07
N ARG A 158 -7.95 2.06 -14.94
CA ARG A 158 -9.06 1.10 -14.72
C ARG A 158 -8.87 0.28 -13.47
N GLY A 159 -7.72 -0.38 -13.36
CA GLY A 159 -7.43 -1.20 -12.18
C GLY A 159 -7.49 -0.37 -10.90
N ARG A 160 -6.94 0.84 -10.95
CA ARG A 160 -6.95 1.76 -9.81
C ARG A 160 -8.36 2.12 -9.39
N ALA A 161 -9.19 2.57 -10.32
CA ALA A 161 -10.56 2.97 -10.04
C ALA A 161 -11.42 1.83 -9.50
N ALA A 162 -11.25 0.61 -10.04
CA ALA A 162 -11.95 -0.56 -9.55
C ALA A 162 -11.61 -0.85 -8.07
N VAL A 163 -10.34 -0.73 -7.68
CA VAL A 163 -9.92 -0.86 -6.28
C VAL A 163 -10.49 0.26 -5.40
N GLU A 164 -10.53 1.50 -5.89
CA GLU A 164 -11.09 2.62 -5.13
C GLU A 164 -12.61 2.49 -4.92
N VAL A 165 -13.35 2.03 -5.93
CA VAL A 165 -14.77 1.71 -5.79
C VAL A 165 -14.96 0.67 -4.68
N LEU A 166 -14.20 -0.43 -4.74
CA LEU A 166 -14.24 -1.46 -3.71
C LEU A 166 -13.91 -0.91 -2.30
N ALA A 167 -12.93 -0.02 -2.21
CA ALA A 167 -12.55 0.62 -0.96
C ALA A 167 -13.68 1.52 -0.41
N ILE A 168 -14.40 2.23 -1.27
CA ILE A 168 -15.56 3.06 -0.91
C ILE A 168 -16.72 2.18 -0.43
N GLU A 169 -17.06 1.14 -1.19
CA GLU A 169 -18.11 0.18 -0.82
C GLU A 169 -17.83 -0.45 0.55
N ASN A 170 -16.59 -0.87 0.78
CA ASN A 170 -16.19 -1.45 2.07
C ASN A 170 -16.35 -0.43 3.23
N LYS A 171 -16.01 0.84 3.00
CA LYS A 171 -16.22 1.91 4.00
C LYS A 171 -17.70 2.17 4.28
N LEU A 172 -18.57 2.03 3.28
CA LEU A 172 -20.00 2.25 3.43
C LEU A 172 -20.70 1.08 4.12
N ASN A 173 -20.28 -0.15 3.81
CA ASN A 173 -20.75 -1.34 4.52
C ASN A 173 -20.41 -1.27 6.02
N LEU A 174 -19.25 -0.71 6.39
CA LEU A 174 -18.92 -0.46 7.80
C LEU A 174 -19.83 0.58 8.48
N ARG A 175 -20.43 1.51 7.74
CA ARG A 175 -21.33 2.55 8.29
C ARG A 175 -22.78 2.08 8.40
N SER A 176 -23.18 1.08 7.62
CA SER A 176 -24.55 0.56 7.61
C SER A 176 -24.81 -0.51 8.66
N VAL A 177 -23.78 -1.09 9.29
CA VAL A 177 -23.96 -1.94 10.47
C VAL A 177 -24.43 -1.07 11.64
N PRO A 178 -25.64 -1.28 12.19
CA PRO A 178 -26.08 -0.57 13.39
C PRO A 178 -25.04 -0.83 14.48
N LYS A 179 -24.56 0.24 15.12
CA LYS A 179 -23.90 0.09 16.41
C LYS A 179 -24.99 -0.39 17.36
N GLU A 180 -25.14 -1.69 17.52
CA GLU A 180 -25.84 -2.21 18.69
C GLU A 180 -25.04 -1.72 19.89
N ASP A 181 -25.69 -0.89 20.68
CA ASP A 181 -25.18 -0.38 21.93
C ASP A 181 -24.83 -1.59 22.81
N PHE A 182 -23.54 -1.91 22.90
CA PHE A 182 -22.97 -2.83 23.90
C PHE A 182 -23.01 -2.16 25.28
N ASP A 183 -24.22 -1.84 25.73
CA ASP A 183 -24.56 -1.65 27.14
C ASP A 183 -25.47 -2.84 27.51
N GLN A 184 -24.86 -4.02 27.69
CA GLN A 184 -25.47 -5.07 28.49
C GLN A 184 -24.54 -5.40 29.64
N GLU A 185 -25.05 -4.96 30.80
CA GLU A 185 -24.58 -5.24 32.14
C GLU A 185 -24.33 -6.75 32.30
N GLU A 186 -23.21 -7.05 32.98
CA GLU A 186 -22.99 -8.34 33.62
C GLU A 186 -24.23 -8.70 34.46
N ASP A 187 -24.85 -9.86 34.21
CA ASP A 187 -25.55 -10.62 35.25
C ASP A 187 -25.81 -12.07 34.77
N ASP A 188 -25.13 -12.97 35.49
CA ASP A 188 -25.54 -14.29 35.97
C ASP A 188 -25.79 -15.49 35.03
N GLU A 189 -25.02 -16.53 35.38
CA GLU A 189 -25.15 -17.96 35.10
C GLU A 189 -26.60 -18.47 35.17
N ASP A 190 -27.07 -19.21 34.16
CA ASP A 190 -27.78 -20.48 34.33
C ASP A 190 -28.09 -21.16 32.98
N ASP A 191 -27.93 -22.48 33.00
CA ASP A 191 -28.14 -23.46 31.93
C ASP A 191 -29.37 -23.20 31.03
N ASN A 192 -29.15 -23.17 29.71
CA ASN A 192 -30.12 -23.73 28.77
C ASN A 192 -29.49 -24.14 27.44
N ASP A 193 -29.48 -25.45 27.20
CA ASP A 193 -29.31 -26.08 25.89
C ASP A 193 -30.43 -25.62 24.95
N GLU A 194 -30.15 -24.62 24.12
CA GLU A 194 -30.84 -24.46 22.84
C GLU A 194 -29.80 -24.48 21.73
N GLU A 195 -29.78 -25.60 20.98
CA GLU A 195 -29.16 -25.70 19.66
C GLU A 195 -29.70 -24.56 18.78
N LEU A 196 -28.99 -23.44 18.76
CA LEU A 196 -29.18 -22.40 17.76
C LEU A 196 -28.61 -22.92 16.45
N ASP A 197 -29.47 -23.62 15.70
CA ASP A 197 -29.35 -23.83 14.26
C ASP A 197 -29.43 -22.45 13.57
N GLU A 198 -28.37 -21.65 13.70
CA GLU A 198 -28.16 -20.42 12.93
C GLU A 198 -27.84 -20.80 11.49
N ASN A 199 -28.86 -21.26 10.77
CA ASN A 199 -28.93 -21.14 9.32
C ASN A 199 -28.82 -19.64 8.98
N HIS A 200 -27.59 -19.15 8.84
CA HIS A 200 -27.25 -17.91 8.17
C HIS A 200 -27.75 -18.00 6.72
N GLN A 201 -29.03 -17.69 6.50
CA GLN A 201 -29.52 -17.34 5.17
C GLN A 201 -28.90 -15.98 4.83
N GLU A 202 -27.69 -15.99 4.26
CA GLU A 202 -27.21 -14.86 3.48
C GLU A 202 -28.31 -14.49 2.49
N SER A 203 -28.77 -13.25 2.57
CA SER A 203 -29.77 -12.73 1.65
C SER A 203 -29.23 -12.86 0.23
N GLU A 204 -30.08 -13.24 -0.75
CA GLU A 204 -29.69 -13.26 -2.16
C GLU A 204 -29.05 -11.93 -2.61
N GLU A 205 -29.40 -10.82 -1.95
CA GLU A 205 -28.80 -9.50 -2.18
C GLU A 205 -27.35 -9.40 -1.69
N GLU A 206 -27.00 -9.99 -0.55
CA GLU A 206 -25.64 -10.01 -0.03
C GLU A 206 -24.73 -10.92 -0.88
N THR A 207 -25.25 -12.07 -1.29
CA THR A 207 -24.53 -12.96 -2.21
C THR A 207 -24.25 -12.26 -3.54
N ARG A 208 -25.24 -11.53 -4.09
CA ARG A 208 -25.03 -10.72 -5.32
C ARG A 208 -23.99 -9.62 -5.12
N LYS A 209 -24.06 -8.86 -4.02
CA LYS A 209 -23.05 -7.82 -3.72
C LYS A 209 -21.64 -8.40 -3.65
N ARG A 210 -21.46 -9.56 -3.01
CA ARG A 210 -20.15 -10.22 -2.97
C ARG A 210 -19.69 -10.69 -4.35
N MET A 211 -20.59 -11.19 -5.19
CA MET A 211 -20.26 -11.57 -6.57
C MET A 211 -19.79 -10.35 -7.39
N ASP A 212 -20.50 -9.23 -7.29
CA ASP A 212 -20.14 -7.99 -7.98
C ASP A 212 -18.75 -7.48 -7.53
N GLN A 213 -18.46 -7.58 -6.23
CA GLN A 213 -17.15 -7.21 -5.67
C GLN A 213 -16.02 -8.12 -6.16
N VAL A 214 -16.27 -9.43 -6.26
CA VAL A 214 -15.29 -10.38 -6.80
C VAL A 214 -15.03 -10.10 -8.28
N GLU A 215 -16.08 -9.85 -9.07
CA GLU A 215 -15.94 -9.50 -10.49
C GLU A 215 -15.13 -8.22 -10.66
N LEU A 216 -15.40 -7.20 -9.84
CA LEU A 216 -14.69 -5.93 -9.87
C LEU A 216 -13.21 -6.09 -9.49
N LEU A 217 -12.91 -6.90 -8.47
CA LEU A 217 -11.52 -7.21 -8.11
C LEU A 217 -10.80 -7.99 -9.22
N GLN A 218 -11.47 -8.94 -9.88
CA GLN A 218 -10.90 -9.66 -11.03
C GLN A 218 -10.63 -8.74 -12.23
N SER A 219 -11.56 -7.83 -12.52
CA SER A 219 -11.37 -6.78 -13.54
C SER A 219 -10.21 -5.85 -13.19
N ALA A 220 -10.02 -5.52 -11.91
CA ALA A 220 -8.87 -4.75 -11.47
C ALA A 220 -7.56 -5.52 -11.71
N ARG A 221 -7.52 -6.80 -11.35
CA ARG A 221 -6.35 -7.67 -11.55
C ARG A 221 -5.94 -7.77 -13.03
N SER A 222 -6.90 -8.04 -13.93
CA SER A 222 -6.62 -8.13 -15.36
C SER A 222 -6.08 -6.79 -15.90
N SER A 223 -6.69 -5.69 -15.50
CA SER A 223 -6.27 -4.34 -15.87
C SER A 223 -4.84 -4.02 -15.42
N PHE A 224 -4.48 -4.39 -14.18
CA PHE A 224 -3.11 -4.22 -13.69
C PHE A 224 -2.09 -5.05 -14.47
N ILE A 225 -2.38 -6.32 -14.75
CA ILE A 225 -1.51 -7.19 -15.57
C ILE A 225 -1.29 -6.57 -16.95
N THR A 226 -2.36 -6.12 -17.62
CA THR A 226 -2.25 -5.43 -18.90
C THR A 226 -1.37 -4.19 -18.79
N SER A 227 -1.57 -3.35 -17.77
CA SER A 227 -0.81 -2.11 -17.61
C SER A 227 0.69 -2.33 -17.44
N ILE A 228 1.10 -3.37 -16.70
CA ILE A 228 2.51 -3.75 -16.52
C ILE A 228 3.08 -4.30 -17.83
N SER A 229 2.29 -5.09 -18.56
CA SER A 229 2.74 -5.71 -19.81
C SER A 229 3.10 -4.68 -20.90
N LEU A 230 2.47 -3.51 -20.88
CA LEU A 230 2.73 -2.41 -21.82
C LEU A 230 4.09 -1.74 -21.56
N LEU A 231 4.60 -1.78 -20.33
CA LEU A 231 5.81 -1.07 -19.90
C LEU A 231 7.06 -1.95 -19.88
N LYS A 232 7.00 -3.21 -20.33
CA LYS A 232 8.11 -4.19 -20.24
C LYS A 232 9.45 -3.70 -20.82
N LYS A 233 9.43 -2.75 -21.75
CA LYS A 233 10.63 -2.18 -22.39
C LYS A 233 11.24 -1.00 -21.65
N GLU A 234 10.55 -0.46 -20.65
CA GLU A 234 10.90 0.76 -19.93
C GLU A 234 11.11 0.43 -18.44
N ALA A 235 12.33 0.03 -18.08
CA ALA A 235 12.63 -0.60 -16.80
C ALA A 235 12.19 0.19 -15.55
N ASN A 236 12.45 1.50 -15.54
CA ASN A 236 12.03 2.37 -14.44
C ASN A 236 10.50 2.52 -14.38
N GLU A 237 9.86 2.79 -15.52
CA GLU A 237 8.39 2.95 -15.55
C GLU A 237 7.68 1.66 -15.17
N PHE A 238 8.19 0.52 -15.63
CA PHE A 238 7.75 -0.82 -15.24
C PHE A 238 7.83 -1.00 -13.71
N THR A 239 8.99 -0.71 -13.12
CA THR A 239 9.23 -0.87 -11.68
C THR A 239 8.33 0.05 -10.86
N LEU A 240 8.24 1.34 -11.23
CA LEU A 240 7.37 2.32 -10.57
C LEU A 240 5.89 1.93 -10.69
N ARG A 241 5.48 1.33 -11.83
CA ARG A 241 4.13 0.81 -12.01
C ARG A 241 3.83 -0.35 -11.06
N GLN A 242 4.76 -1.31 -10.95
CA GLN A 242 4.62 -2.42 -9.99
C GLN A 242 4.47 -1.90 -8.57
N VAL A 243 5.33 -0.97 -8.15
CA VAL A 243 5.28 -0.33 -6.83
C VAL A 243 3.91 0.33 -6.60
N SER A 244 3.44 1.13 -7.55
CA SER A 244 2.17 1.86 -7.40
C SER A 244 0.97 0.91 -7.26
N ILE A 245 0.91 -0.13 -8.10
CA ILE A 245 -0.15 -1.15 -8.04
C ILE A 245 -0.11 -1.90 -6.70
N ALA A 246 1.09 -2.33 -6.27
CA ALA A 246 1.29 -3.06 -5.04
C ALA A 246 0.88 -2.24 -3.80
N GLN A 247 1.24 -0.96 -3.75
CA GLN A 247 0.87 -0.07 -2.64
C GLN A 247 -0.64 0.16 -2.58
N LEU A 248 -1.30 0.30 -3.72
CA LEU A 248 -2.75 0.44 -3.80
C LEU A 248 -3.45 -0.82 -3.28
N LEU A 249 -3.05 -1.99 -3.77
CA LEU A 249 -3.60 -3.28 -3.33
C LEU A 249 -3.36 -3.54 -1.84
N ARG A 250 -2.16 -3.21 -1.33
CA ARG A 250 -1.85 -3.29 0.11
C ARG A 250 -2.82 -2.43 0.93
N SER A 251 -3.02 -1.19 0.52
CA SER A 251 -3.90 -0.25 1.22
C SER A 251 -5.34 -0.75 1.24
N TYR A 252 -5.81 -1.30 0.12
CA TYR A 252 -7.12 -1.93 0.03
C TYR A 252 -7.23 -3.19 0.91
N ALA A 253 -6.22 -4.07 0.92
CA ALA A 253 -6.18 -5.25 1.78
C ALA A 253 -6.27 -4.89 3.26
N LEU A 254 -5.55 -3.84 3.70
CA LEU A 254 -5.65 -3.31 5.06
C LEU A 254 -7.07 -2.83 5.36
N ALA A 255 -7.70 -2.08 4.45
CA ALA A 255 -9.07 -1.62 4.62
C ALA A 255 -10.07 -2.78 4.76
N VAL A 256 -9.93 -3.83 3.96
CA VAL A 256 -10.75 -5.06 4.05
C VAL A 256 -10.48 -5.79 5.36
N ARG A 257 -9.22 -5.91 5.81
CA ARG A 257 -8.92 -6.55 7.10
C ARG A 257 -9.50 -5.79 8.28
N HIS A 258 -9.53 -4.46 8.20
CA HIS A 258 -10.14 -3.63 9.24
C HIS A 258 -11.66 -3.77 9.30
N SER A 259 -12.32 -3.99 8.16
CA SER A 259 -13.77 -4.21 8.12
C SER A 259 -14.15 -5.64 8.51
N ASP A 260 -13.40 -6.63 8.03
CA ASP A 260 -13.61 -8.04 8.32
C ASP A 260 -12.29 -8.73 8.66
N ARG A 261 -12.09 -8.97 9.96
CA ARG A 261 -10.89 -9.63 10.48
C ARG A 261 -10.82 -11.12 10.17
N LYS A 262 -11.92 -11.78 9.78
CA LYS A 262 -11.94 -13.22 9.49
C LYS A 262 -11.87 -13.50 7.99
N SER A 263 -12.07 -12.48 7.15
CA SER A 263 -12.01 -12.62 5.70
C SER A 263 -10.66 -13.17 5.22
N PRO A 264 -10.65 -14.14 4.29
CA PRO A 264 -9.45 -14.57 3.58
C PRO A 264 -9.08 -13.62 2.42
N ILE A 265 -9.95 -12.67 2.07
CA ILE A 265 -9.77 -11.75 0.94
C ILE A 265 -8.48 -10.91 1.04
N PRO A 266 -8.10 -10.33 2.21
CA PRO A 266 -6.87 -9.57 2.35
C PRO A 266 -5.61 -10.35 1.98
N VAL A 267 -5.54 -11.64 2.37
CA VAL A 267 -4.44 -12.55 1.99
C VAL A 267 -4.38 -12.68 0.47
N SER A 268 -5.52 -12.97 -0.18
CA SER A 268 -5.58 -13.07 -1.65
C SER A 268 -5.15 -11.79 -2.37
N ILE A 269 -5.52 -10.61 -1.85
CA ILE A 269 -5.12 -9.32 -2.41
C ILE A 269 -3.60 -9.12 -2.28
N LEU A 270 -3.04 -9.40 -1.10
CA LEU A 270 -1.60 -9.26 -0.85
C LEU A 270 -0.77 -10.27 -1.65
N THR A 271 -1.21 -11.52 -1.77
CA THR A 271 -0.55 -12.53 -2.62
C THR A 271 -0.54 -12.08 -4.08
N PHE A 272 -1.64 -11.51 -4.58
CA PHE A 272 -1.66 -10.95 -5.92
C PHE A 272 -0.70 -9.75 -6.06
N ALA A 273 -0.69 -8.83 -5.10
CA ALA A 273 0.26 -7.71 -5.08
C ALA A 273 1.71 -8.19 -5.07
N LEU A 274 2.01 -9.27 -4.35
CA LEU A 274 3.33 -9.90 -4.33
C LEU A 274 3.71 -10.49 -5.70
N SER A 275 2.76 -11.13 -6.38
CA SER A 275 2.97 -11.63 -7.75
C SER A 275 3.29 -10.51 -8.75
N ILE A 276 2.71 -9.31 -8.53
CA ILE A 276 2.96 -8.13 -9.37
C ILE A 276 4.40 -7.64 -9.18
N VAL A 277 4.88 -7.49 -7.95
CA VAL A 277 6.27 -7.04 -7.69
C VAL A 277 7.30 -8.10 -8.06
N ASN A 278 6.96 -9.39 -7.99
CA ASN A 278 7.82 -10.49 -8.41
C ASN A 278 7.79 -10.71 -9.93
N THR A 279 6.97 -9.98 -10.69
CA THR A 279 6.96 -10.11 -12.14
C THR A 279 8.32 -9.64 -12.70
N PRO A 280 9.07 -10.52 -13.38
CA PRO A 280 10.40 -10.18 -13.84
C PRO A 280 10.35 -9.13 -14.95
N PHE A 281 11.36 -8.27 -14.95
CA PHE A 281 11.65 -7.37 -16.06
C PHE A 281 12.01 -8.17 -17.32
N ASP A 282 11.75 -7.58 -18.50
CA ASP A 282 12.15 -8.20 -19.77
C ASP A 282 13.68 -8.21 -19.87
N PRO A 283 14.34 -9.38 -19.91
CA PRO A 283 15.80 -9.44 -19.99
C PRO A 283 16.37 -8.78 -21.25
N ALA A 284 15.54 -8.57 -22.29
CA ALA A 284 15.93 -7.89 -23.51
C ALA A 284 15.85 -6.36 -23.44
N ALA A 285 15.33 -5.79 -22.34
CA ALA A 285 15.14 -4.37 -22.26
C ALA A 285 16.46 -3.63 -21.93
N PRO A 286 16.64 -2.41 -22.49
CA PRO A 286 17.98 -1.84 -22.72
C PRO A 286 18.67 -1.29 -21.47
N LEU A 287 17.91 -1.12 -20.38
CA LEU A 287 18.37 -0.52 -19.13
C LEU A 287 17.87 -1.38 -17.96
N ILE A 288 18.66 -1.47 -16.90
CA ILE A 288 18.17 -1.95 -15.60
C ILE A 288 17.51 -0.78 -14.84
N PRO A 289 16.57 -1.04 -13.92
CA PRO A 289 16.01 0.02 -13.10
C PRO A 289 17.08 0.69 -12.24
N ASP A 290 16.91 1.98 -11.95
CA ASP A 290 17.80 2.71 -11.06
C ASP A 290 17.65 2.27 -9.59
N GLN A 291 18.64 2.62 -8.76
CA GLN A 291 18.71 2.19 -7.36
C GLN A 291 17.48 2.64 -6.56
N THR A 292 17.00 3.86 -6.78
CA THR A 292 15.84 4.40 -6.07
C THR A 292 14.56 3.62 -6.41
N SER A 293 14.39 3.24 -7.68
CA SER A 293 13.27 2.38 -8.11
C SER A 293 13.38 0.98 -7.52
N GLN A 294 14.59 0.41 -7.47
CA GLN A 294 14.86 -0.88 -6.82
C GLN A 294 14.60 -0.86 -5.32
N ASP A 295 15.08 0.16 -4.60
CA ASP A 295 14.85 0.33 -3.16
C ASP A 295 13.35 0.46 -2.87
N SER A 296 12.63 1.21 -3.69
CA SER A 296 11.16 1.34 -3.59
C SER A 296 10.44 0.01 -3.84
N LEU A 297 10.89 -0.77 -4.82
CA LEU A 297 10.36 -2.11 -5.10
C LEU A 297 10.61 -3.07 -3.94
N SER A 298 11.84 -3.14 -3.45
CA SER A 298 12.26 -3.99 -2.32
C SER A 298 11.54 -3.62 -1.03
N SER A 299 11.45 -2.31 -0.71
CA SER A 299 10.69 -1.82 0.44
C SER A 299 9.20 -2.14 0.34
N THR A 300 8.62 -2.02 -0.86
CA THR A 300 7.22 -2.38 -1.11
C THR A 300 7.00 -3.89 -0.97
N LYS A 301 7.90 -4.73 -1.53
CA LYS A 301 7.88 -6.19 -1.38
C LYS A 301 7.95 -6.58 0.10
N ALA A 302 8.92 -6.04 0.84
CA ALA A 302 9.08 -6.30 2.27
C ALA A 302 7.81 -5.93 3.06
N SER A 303 7.21 -4.77 2.76
CA SER A 303 5.97 -4.38 3.43
C SER A 303 4.78 -5.30 3.09
N LEU A 304 4.65 -5.77 1.86
CA LEU A 304 3.61 -6.74 1.49
C LEU A 304 3.76 -8.03 2.28
N LEU A 305 4.99 -8.57 2.33
CA LEU A 305 5.33 -9.79 3.05
C LEU A 305 5.06 -9.66 4.55
N TYR A 306 5.44 -8.53 5.15
CA TYR A 306 5.16 -8.26 6.56
C TYR A 306 3.66 -8.35 6.88
N TYR A 307 2.80 -7.72 6.06
CA TYR A 307 1.36 -7.78 6.28
C TYR A 307 0.77 -9.15 5.95
N LEU A 308 1.29 -9.84 4.94
CA LEU A 308 0.88 -11.20 4.60
C LEU A 308 1.16 -12.15 5.76
N ALA A 309 2.37 -12.08 6.33
CA ALA A 309 2.77 -12.83 7.51
C ALA A 309 1.84 -12.55 8.70
N ARG A 310 1.55 -11.27 8.98
CA ARG A 310 0.61 -10.89 10.05
C ARG A 310 -0.80 -11.43 9.84
N PHE A 311 -1.28 -11.47 8.60
CA PHE A 311 -2.62 -11.96 8.29
C PHE A 311 -2.70 -13.49 8.36
N ARG A 312 -1.66 -14.20 7.93
CA ARG A 312 -1.53 -15.66 8.07
C ARG A 312 -1.42 -16.09 9.52
N ALA A 313 -0.54 -15.46 10.32
CA ALA A 313 -0.42 -15.74 11.75
C ALA A 313 -1.75 -15.53 12.48
N ALA A 314 -2.45 -14.44 12.19
CA ALA A 314 -3.77 -14.18 12.76
C ALA A 314 -4.88 -15.13 12.24
N GLY A 315 -4.62 -15.85 11.15
CA GLY A 315 -5.47 -16.92 10.62
C GLY A 315 -5.08 -18.32 11.08
N GLY A 316 -4.04 -18.46 11.91
CA GLY A 316 -3.52 -19.75 12.39
C GLY A 316 -2.51 -20.45 11.47
N ASP A 317 -2.02 -19.78 10.42
CA ASP A 317 -0.98 -20.28 9.52
C ASP A 317 0.40 -19.73 9.97
N GLU A 318 0.95 -20.32 11.03
CA GLU A 318 2.21 -19.89 11.65
C GLU A 318 3.44 -20.23 10.78
N GLU A 319 3.43 -21.38 10.10
CA GLU A 319 4.47 -21.78 9.14
C GLU A 319 4.52 -20.81 7.96
N GLY A 320 3.38 -20.56 7.30
CA GLY A 320 3.30 -19.61 6.19
C GLY A 320 3.61 -18.17 6.62
N ALA A 321 3.32 -17.80 7.87
CA ALA A 321 3.71 -16.51 8.42
C ALA A 321 5.22 -16.41 8.68
N THR A 322 5.83 -17.48 9.20
CA THR A 322 7.27 -17.59 9.41
C THR A 322 8.04 -17.45 8.11
N GLN A 323 7.59 -18.14 7.06
CA GLN A 323 8.25 -18.05 5.75
C GLN A 323 8.13 -16.66 5.12
N ASP A 324 6.94 -16.05 5.18
CA ASP A 324 6.75 -14.68 4.66
C ASP A 324 7.60 -13.65 5.42
N ILE A 325 7.75 -13.78 6.74
CA ILE A 325 8.56 -12.84 7.52
C ILE A 325 10.07 -13.05 7.31
N LYS A 326 10.53 -14.29 7.10
CA LYS A 326 11.91 -14.57 6.64
C LYS A 326 12.18 -13.86 5.31
N GLU A 327 11.30 -14.04 4.32
CA GLU A 327 11.42 -13.38 3.01
C GLU A 327 11.28 -11.85 3.11
N CYS A 328 10.51 -11.33 4.07
CA CYS A 328 10.42 -9.89 4.37
C CYS A 328 11.77 -9.33 4.82
N ILE A 329 12.44 -10.02 5.74
CA ILE A 329 13.78 -9.65 6.23
C ILE A 329 14.79 -9.69 5.08
N ARG A 330 14.75 -10.72 4.23
CA ARG A 330 15.58 -10.79 3.00
C ARG A 330 15.29 -9.62 2.07
N ALA A 331 14.02 -9.26 1.84
CA ALA A 331 13.66 -8.15 0.97
C ALA A 331 14.21 -6.80 1.47
N PHE A 332 14.27 -6.57 2.78
CA PHE A 332 14.87 -5.36 3.34
C PHE A 332 16.40 -5.28 3.18
N SER A 333 17.10 -6.41 3.01
CA SER A 333 18.56 -6.41 2.80
C SER A 333 18.96 -5.76 1.45
N PHE A 334 18.02 -5.69 0.51
CA PHE A 334 18.19 -5.04 -0.79
C PHE A 334 17.87 -3.55 -0.79
N VAL A 335 17.40 -2.98 0.33
CA VAL A 335 17.07 -1.55 0.45
C VAL A 335 18.30 -0.79 0.97
N VAL A 336 18.87 0.08 0.13
CA VAL A 336 20.08 0.85 0.46
C VAL A 336 19.74 2.24 1.02
N ASP A 337 18.69 2.88 0.50
CA ASP A 337 18.24 4.20 0.95
C ASP A 337 17.58 4.18 2.36
N ASP A 338 17.68 5.31 3.07
CA ASP A 338 17.07 5.55 4.40
C ASP A 338 17.43 4.48 5.46
N GLU A 339 18.74 4.25 5.64
CA GLU A 339 19.32 3.19 6.46
C GLU A 339 18.71 3.10 7.88
N LEU A 340 18.49 4.22 8.56
CA LEU A 340 17.91 4.23 9.91
C LEU A 340 16.46 3.76 9.93
N ARG A 341 15.65 4.17 8.95
CA ARG A 341 14.26 3.70 8.84
C ARG A 341 14.23 2.23 8.43
N ASN A 342 15.10 1.82 7.51
CA ASN A 342 15.20 0.43 7.10
C ASN A 342 15.59 -0.47 8.29
N GLN A 343 16.60 -0.09 9.07
CA GLN A 343 17.00 -0.80 10.29
C GLN A 343 15.87 -0.92 11.31
N GLU A 344 15.07 0.14 11.49
CA GLU A 344 13.89 0.08 12.36
C GLU A 344 12.90 -0.96 11.86
N MET A 345 12.55 -0.93 10.57
CA MET A 345 11.61 -1.88 9.96
C MET A 345 12.11 -3.33 10.01
N VAL A 346 13.40 -3.55 9.76
CA VAL A 346 14.04 -4.87 9.90
C VAL A 346 13.98 -5.34 11.36
N GLY A 347 14.27 -4.46 12.32
CA GLY A 347 14.13 -4.76 13.74
C GLY A 347 12.72 -5.17 14.12
N GLN A 348 11.69 -4.47 13.62
CA GLN A 348 10.29 -4.85 13.82
C GLN A 348 9.95 -6.20 13.17
N ALA A 349 10.53 -6.52 12.01
CA ALA A 349 10.32 -7.80 11.33
C ALA A 349 10.93 -8.96 12.13
N TYR A 350 12.14 -8.80 12.67
CA TYR A 350 12.76 -9.78 13.58
C TYR A 350 11.97 -9.99 14.86
N LEU A 351 11.47 -8.92 15.48
CA LEU A 351 10.58 -9.05 16.64
C LEU A 351 9.31 -9.83 16.28
N PHE A 352 8.72 -9.58 15.11
CA PHE A 352 7.55 -10.35 14.69
C PHE A 352 7.89 -11.82 14.44
N LEU A 353 9.00 -12.12 13.76
CA LEU A 353 9.50 -13.49 13.59
C LEU A 353 9.63 -14.22 14.93
N SER A 354 10.17 -13.57 15.96
CA SER A 354 10.31 -14.17 17.30
C SER A 354 8.99 -14.57 17.96
N THR A 355 7.86 -14.07 17.47
CA THR A 355 6.53 -14.36 18.02
C THR A 355 5.72 -15.38 17.21
N VAL A 356 6.14 -15.67 15.98
CA VAL A 356 5.38 -16.55 15.06
C VAL A 356 6.11 -17.83 14.71
N THR A 357 7.43 -17.88 14.91
CA THR A 357 8.19 -19.08 14.63
C THR A 357 7.98 -20.14 15.72
N PRO A 358 7.76 -21.41 15.36
CA PRO A 358 7.67 -22.50 16.34
C PRO A 358 9.04 -22.96 16.85
N ASN A 359 10.15 -22.50 16.25
CA ASN A 359 11.50 -22.87 16.66
C ASN A 359 12.01 -21.91 17.74
N ASP A 360 12.18 -22.40 18.98
CA ASP A 360 12.60 -21.60 20.13
C ASP A 360 13.98 -20.94 19.92
N THR A 361 14.94 -21.64 19.31
CA THR A 361 16.28 -21.10 19.04
C THR A 361 16.20 -19.93 18.05
N LEU A 362 15.45 -20.10 16.96
CA LEU A 362 15.18 -19.03 16.00
C LEU A 362 14.42 -17.87 16.65
N ALA A 363 13.46 -18.15 17.53
CA ALA A 363 12.70 -17.14 18.24
C ALA A 363 13.60 -16.27 19.12
N ILE A 364 14.47 -16.89 19.92
CA ILE A 364 15.41 -16.18 20.80
C ILE A 364 16.41 -15.37 19.97
N ALA A 365 17.01 -15.97 18.94
CA ALA A 365 17.96 -15.29 18.06
C ALA A 365 17.32 -14.07 17.36
N ALA A 366 16.10 -14.23 16.83
CA ALA A 366 15.35 -13.16 16.20
C ALA A 366 14.99 -12.04 17.19
N TYR A 367 14.58 -12.38 18.42
CA TYR A 367 14.30 -11.40 19.47
C TYR A 367 15.54 -10.56 19.80
N SER A 368 16.67 -11.21 20.04
CA SER A 368 17.94 -10.54 20.35
C SER A 368 18.39 -9.62 19.23
N LYS A 369 18.37 -10.09 17.98
CA LYS A 369 18.73 -9.27 16.81
C LYS A 369 17.76 -8.11 16.60
N GLY A 370 16.45 -8.34 16.74
CA GLY A 370 15.42 -7.31 16.62
C GLY A 370 15.60 -6.19 17.64
N THR A 371 15.77 -6.53 18.92
CA THR A 371 15.98 -5.53 19.98
C THR A 371 17.31 -4.80 19.84
N ALA A 372 18.39 -5.47 19.39
CA ALA A 372 19.69 -4.83 19.12
C ALA A 372 19.59 -3.77 18.01
N LEU A 373 18.91 -4.09 16.89
CA LEU A 373 18.67 -3.14 15.80
C LEU A 373 17.85 -1.93 16.27
N LEU A 374 16.76 -2.17 17.00
CA LEU A 374 15.92 -1.09 17.53
C LEU A 374 16.66 -0.20 18.54
N ARG A 375 17.53 -0.77 19.39
CA ARG A 375 18.42 0.00 20.27
C ARG A 375 19.39 0.87 19.47
N ALA A 376 20.00 0.33 18.41
CA ALA A 376 20.90 1.10 17.53
C ALA A 376 20.17 2.26 16.82
N VAL A 377 18.92 2.05 16.38
CA VAL A 377 18.08 3.11 15.83
C VAL A 377 17.77 4.18 16.88
N LEU A 378 17.39 3.79 18.10
CA LEU A 378 17.10 4.75 19.18
C LEU A 378 18.34 5.53 19.63
N ALA A 379 19.52 4.89 19.63
CA ALA A 379 20.78 5.57 19.91
C ALA A 379 21.11 6.63 18.85
N SER A 380 20.76 6.37 17.60
CA SER A 380 20.95 7.28 16.47
C SER A 380 19.89 8.40 16.42
N ASP A 381 18.65 8.10 16.82
CA ASP A 381 17.56 9.06 16.96
C ASP A 381 16.84 8.95 18.32
N PRO A 382 17.36 9.63 19.37
CA PRO A 382 16.82 9.56 20.73
C PRO A 382 15.43 10.21 20.90
N LEU A 383 14.92 10.91 19.88
CA LEU A 383 13.63 11.60 19.94
C LEU A 383 12.45 10.66 19.67
N LYS A 384 12.69 9.44 19.22
CA LYS A 384 11.67 8.41 18.97
C LYS A 384 11.07 7.86 20.26
N LYS A 385 10.13 8.61 20.84
CA LYS A 385 9.43 8.26 22.09
C LYS A 385 8.67 6.93 22.01
N SER A 386 8.05 6.64 20.87
CA SER A 386 7.33 5.37 20.63
C SER A 386 8.28 4.18 20.70
N LEU A 387 9.42 4.27 20.00
CA LEU A 387 10.44 3.24 20.00
C LEU A 387 11.04 3.01 21.40
N LYS A 388 11.30 4.09 22.13
CA LYS A 388 11.75 4.01 23.52
C LYS A 388 10.72 3.28 24.41
N ALA A 389 9.44 3.65 24.31
CA ALA A 389 8.37 3.01 25.08
C ALA A 389 8.21 1.53 24.71
N GLN A 390 8.38 1.18 23.44
CA GLN A 390 8.37 -0.21 22.98
C GLN A 390 9.52 -1.01 23.59
N LEU A 391 10.76 -0.50 23.55
CA LEU A 391 11.90 -1.17 24.18
C LEU A 391 11.74 -1.28 25.70
N GLU A 392 11.15 -0.27 26.36
CA GLU A 392 10.77 -0.33 27.78
C GLU A 392 9.75 -1.45 28.06
N GLN A 393 8.73 -1.59 27.21
CA GLN A 393 7.71 -2.64 27.34
C GLN A 393 8.30 -4.05 27.12
N LEU A 394 9.28 -4.18 26.23
CA LEU A 394 10.01 -5.42 25.97
C LEU A 394 11.05 -5.71 27.07
N GLY A 395 11.31 -4.78 28.00
CA GLY A 395 12.39 -4.91 28.99
C GLY A 395 13.79 -4.80 28.40
N ALA A 396 13.92 -4.38 27.14
CA ALA A 396 15.16 -4.33 26.37
C ALA A 396 15.86 -2.95 26.42
N THR A 397 15.81 -2.28 27.57
CA THR A 397 16.34 -0.91 27.74
C THR A 397 17.76 -0.84 28.27
N SER A 398 18.29 -1.92 28.83
CA SER A 398 19.65 -1.94 29.35
C SER A 398 20.66 -2.07 28.22
N ASP A 399 21.76 -1.33 28.32
CA ASP A 399 23.01 -1.56 27.59
C ASP A 399 23.77 -2.77 28.15
N GLU A 400 23.09 -3.68 28.84
CA GLU A 400 23.66 -4.99 29.11
C GLU A 400 23.84 -5.58 27.73
N ALA A 401 25.10 -5.56 27.28
CA ALA A 401 25.54 -6.34 26.15
C ALA A 401 25.08 -7.74 26.50
N ASP A 402 24.02 -8.18 25.82
CA ASP A 402 23.63 -9.56 25.81
C ASP A 402 24.94 -10.27 25.46
N GLU A 403 25.56 -10.93 26.45
CA GLU A 403 26.63 -11.86 26.13
C GLU A 403 25.95 -12.78 25.13
N GLU A 404 26.37 -12.73 23.86
CA GLU A 404 25.90 -13.62 22.81
C GLU A 404 26.30 -15.03 23.27
N GLU A 405 25.48 -15.61 24.15
CA GLU A 405 25.52 -17.01 24.46
C GLU A 405 25.34 -17.68 23.11
N GLU A 406 26.34 -18.46 22.70
CA GLU A 406 26.29 -19.23 21.47
C GLU A 406 25.04 -20.10 21.55
N LEU A 407 23.99 -19.65 20.86
CA LEU A 407 22.74 -20.37 20.77
C LEU A 407 23.05 -21.66 20.02
N LEU A 408 22.65 -22.78 20.60
CA LEU A 408 22.81 -24.07 19.96
C LEU A 408 21.50 -24.43 19.26
N ASP A 409 21.61 -24.99 18.06
CA ASP A 409 20.49 -25.63 17.38
C ASP A 409 20.12 -26.96 18.05
N GLU A 410 19.08 -27.63 17.54
CA GLU A 410 18.61 -28.92 18.07
C GLU A 410 19.69 -30.02 18.02
N ASP A 411 20.67 -29.87 17.13
CA ASP A 411 21.79 -30.79 16.93
C ASP A 411 23.02 -30.43 17.79
N GLY A 412 22.98 -29.33 18.52
CA GLY A 412 24.07 -28.85 19.36
C GLY A 412 25.18 -28.09 18.62
N ASN A 413 24.93 -27.64 17.38
CA ASN A 413 25.83 -26.76 16.62
C ASN A 413 25.50 -25.29 16.92
N VAL A 414 26.47 -24.40 16.67
CA VAL A 414 26.24 -22.95 16.79
C VAL A 414 25.22 -22.51 15.75
N PHE A 415 24.11 -21.94 16.23
CA PHE A 415 23.00 -21.47 15.41
C PHE A 415 23.40 -20.21 14.63
N ASP A 416 23.32 -20.29 13.31
CA ASP A 416 23.54 -19.17 12.38
C ASP A 416 22.19 -18.61 11.93
N LEU A 417 21.81 -17.47 12.50
CA LEU A 417 20.52 -16.84 12.21
C LEU A 417 20.44 -16.40 10.75
N GLU A 418 21.51 -15.85 10.18
CA GLU A 418 21.54 -15.44 8.78
C GLU A 418 21.35 -16.64 7.85
N ALA A 419 22.06 -17.74 8.10
CA ALA A 419 21.89 -18.96 7.31
C ALA A 419 20.49 -19.55 7.44
N GLU A 420 19.89 -19.53 8.64
CA GLU A 420 18.52 -20.00 8.86
C GLU A 420 17.47 -19.11 8.17
N ILE A 421 17.69 -17.79 8.14
CA ILE A 421 16.86 -16.89 7.35
C ILE A 421 17.04 -17.18 5.85
N GLU A 422 18.21 -17.56 5.37
CA GLU A 422 18.50 -17.86 3.96
C GLU A 422 18.10 -19.28 3.51
N ARG A 423 17.91 -20.21 4.44
CA ARG A 423 17.49 -21.58 4.11
C ARG A 423 16.09 -21.57 3.48
N ASP A 424 15.98 -22.13 2.29
CA ASP A 424 14.68 -22.35 1.63
C ASP A 424 14.14 -23.69 2.11
N GLU A 425 13.00 -23.70 2.80
CA GLU A 425 12.36 -24.91 3.37
C GLU A 425 11.84 -25.92 2.30
N ASP A 426 12.22 -25.75 1.02
CA ASP A 426 11.76 -26.54 -0.15
C ASP A 426 12.73 -27.70 -0.50
N ASP A 427 13.71 -27.97 0.35
CA ASP A 427 14.57 -29.15 0.29
C ASP A 427 13.98 -30.37 1.03
N GLY A 428 12.67 -30.35 1.30
CA GLY A 428 11.84 -31.50 1.70
C GLY A 428 11.77 -32.66 0.68
N ARG A 429 12.77 -32.82 -0.18
CA ARG A 429 13.11 -34.13 -0.72
C ARG A 429 13.81 -34.90 0.39
N SER A 430 13.00 -35.63 1.15
CA SER A 430 13.46 -36.82 1.85
C SER A 430 14.17 -37.71 0.84
N ASP A 431 15.50 -37.62 0.77
CA ASP A 431 16.37 -38.64 0.18
C ASP A 431 16.30 -39.91 1.07
N GLU A 432 15.09 -40.44 1.27
CA GLU A 432 14.78 -41.69 1.99
C GLU A 432 14.47 -42.84 1.02
N ASP A 433 14.97 -42.78 -0.22
CA ASP A 433 14.90 -43.87 -1.21
C ASP A 433 16.28 -44.54 -1.43
N ASP A 434 17.10 -44.65 -0.38
CA ASP A 434 18.35 -45.44 -0.36
C ASP A 434 18.25 -46.62 0.62
N ASP A 435 17.09 -47.28 0.68
CA ASP A 435 16.99 -48.62 1.24
C ASP A 435 17.19 -49.66 0.12
N ASP A 436 18.46 -50.08 0.05
CA ASP A 436 18.94 -51.42 -0.30
C ASP A 436 17.84 -52.50 -0.37
N ASP A 437 17.56 -52.98 -1.59
CA ASP A 437 17.19 -54.37 -1.82
C ASP A 437 18.12 -54.93 -2.91
N GLU A 438 19.34 -55.29 -2.49
CA GLU A 438 20.08 -56.37 -3.11
C GLU A 438 19.29 -57.70 -2.94
N ASP A 439 19.45 -58.58 -3.93
CA ASP A 439 19.20 -60.03 -3.90
C ASP A 439 17.82 -60.54 -4.41
N ASP A 440 17.82 -61.09 -5.64
CA ASP A 440 17.77 -62.55 -5.89
C ASP A 440 17.04 -62.95 -7.20
N GLY A 441 17.73 -63.78 -7.99
CA GLY A 441 17.12 -64.78 -8.89
C GLY A 441 16.77 -64.27 -10.30
N GLU A 442 17.61 -64.51 -11.30
CA GLU A 442 17.57 -65.72 -12.17
C GLU A 442 16.33 -65.82 -13.08
N ASP A 443 16.62 -66.16 -14.34
CA ASP A 443 15.73 -66.72 -15.36
C ASP A 443 14.80 -65.73 -16.07
N GLU A 444 14.59 -65.75 -17.39
CA GLU A 444 14.90 -66.71 -18.43
C GLU A 444 14.63 -65.99 -19.78
N GLU A 445 15.32 -66.44 -20.82
CA GLU A 445 14.86 -66.48 -22.22
C GLU A 445 14.53 -65.13 -22.89
N GLY A 446 15.48 -64.68 -23.70
CA GLY A 446 15.21 -63.78 -24.80
C GLY A 446 14.39 -64.49 -25.89
N ASP A 447 13.29 -63.87 -26.26
CA ASP A 447 12.63 -64.03 -27.54
C ASP A 447 11.97 -62.68 -27.84
N GLU A 448 12.37 -62.06 -28.95
CA GLU A 448 11.53 -61.32 -29.90
C GLU A 448 12.41 -60.41 -30.78
N ASP A 449 13.03 -61.07 -31.76
CA ASP A 449 13.40 -60.46 -33.03
C ASP A 449 12.09 -60.19 -33.81
N TRP A 450 11.70 -58.93 -33.94
CA TRP A 450 10.82 -58.49 -35.03
C TRP A 450 11.51 -57.35 -35.77
N GLU A 451 12.20 -57.72 -36.83
CA GLU A 451 12.67 -56.81 -37.87
C GLU A 451 11.47 -56.11 -38.57
N GLU A 452 11.58 -54.78 -38.60
CA GLU A 452 11.38 -53.85 -39.74
C GLU A 452 10.41 -54.20 -40.88
N ASP A 453 9.51 -53.25 -41.12
CA ASP A 453 9.18 -52.60 -42.40
C ASP A 453 9.11 -53.45 -43.70
N ASP A 454 7.88 -53.66 -44.17
CA ASP A 454 7.42 -53.27 -45.54
C ASP A 454 5.88 -53.29 -45.66
#